data_AF-A0A2E9NQN7-F1
#
_entry.id   AF-A0A2E9NQN7-F1
#
_cell.length_a   1.000
_cell.length_b   1.000
_cell.length_c   1.000
_cell.angle_alpha   90.00
_cell.angle_beta   90.00
_cell.angle_gamma   90.00
#
_symmetry.space_group_name_H-M   'P 1'
#
loop_
_entity.id
_entity.type
_entity.pdbx_description
1 polymer ?
#
loop_
_entity_poly.entity_id
_entity_poly.type
_entity_poly.pdbx_seq_one_letter_code
_entity_poly.pdbx_strand_id
1 'polypeptide(L)'
;MAPPPAPNTLDTPSEATLGVPIYPNARYLAAYDAGRGQRYYLFGTNASFDDMVNYYGAVLRERGDRVFDSPPVHMFELGRFRKETMAFPPSVTIKNYVWSGAAGYANPAPGEQPSHYATIIQVVPLLNPR
;
A
#
# COMPACT_ATOMS: atom_id res chain seq x y z
N MET A 1 -11.47 13.85 29.32
CA MET A 1 -11.02 12.93 28.26
C MET A 1 -10.43 13.77 27.15
N ALA A 2 -9.13 13.69 26.90
CA ALA A 2 -8.52 14.39 25.77
C ALA A 2 -8.92 13.65 24.47
N PRO A 3 -9.23 14.37 23.36
CA PRO A 3 -9.45 13.71 22.09
C PRO A 3 -8.18 12.95 21.68
N PRO A 4 -8.30 11.75 21.06
CA PRO A 4 -7.14 11.07 20.50
C PRO A 4 -6.46 11.99 19.48
N PRO A 5 -5.12 12.00 19.39
CA PRO A 5 -4.42 12.80 18.41
C PRO A 5 -4.92 12.43 17.00
N ALA A 6 -5.34 13.43 16.24
CA ALA A 6 -5.67 13.26 14.82
C ALA A 6 -4.43 12.66 14.10
N PRO A 7 -4.61 11.75 13.13
CA PRO A 7 -3.47 11.23 12.37
C PRO A 7 -2.72 12.40 11.73
N ASN A 8 -1.46 12.58 12.13
CA ASN A 8 -0.60 13.66 11.71
C ASN A 8 -0.49 13.66 10.17
N THR A 9 -1.08 14.66 9.51
CA THR A 9 -0.93 14.90 8.05
C THR A 9 0.52 15.17 7.63
N LEU A 10 1.44 15.35 8.60
CA LEU A 10 2.88 15.51 8.41
C LEU A 10 3.65 14.20 8.15
N ASP A 11 3.03 13.02 8.28
CA ASP A 11 3.73 11.71 8.15
C ASP A 11 3.32 10.92 6.90
N THR A 12 2.48 11.49 6.02
CA THR A 12 2.17 10.82 4.75
C THR A 12 3.38 10.92 3.82
N PRO A 13 3.98 9.79 3.39
CA PRO A 13 5.14 9.83 2.51
C PRO A 13 4.77 10.45 1.16
N SER A 14 5.68 11.24 0.60
CA SER A 14 5.52 11.79 -0.75
C SER A 14 5.82 10.75 -1.82
N GLU A 15 5.30 10.95 -3.04
CA GLU A 15 5.64 10.10 -4.20
C GLU A 15 7.15 10.05 -4.45
N ALA A 16 7.85 11.17 -4.23
CA ALA A 16 9.30 11.24 -4.30
C ALA A 16 10.00 10.38 -3.25
N THR A 17 9.39 10.20 -2.07
CA THR A 17 9.90 9.32 -1.00
C THR A 17 9.63 7.85 -1.30
N LEU A 18 8.49 7.54 -1.93
CA LEU A 18 8.11 6.17 -2.25
C LEU A 18 8.80 5.65 -3.53
N GLY A 19 9.15 6.56 -4.43
CA GLY A 19 9.64 6.22 -5.77
C GLY A 19 8.54 5.70 -6.70
N VAL A 20 7.28 5.82 -6.29
CA VAL A 20 6.11 5.43 -7.06
C VAL A 20 4.99 6.45 -6.88
N PRO A 21 4.12 6.62 -7.88
CA PRO A 21 2.96 7.46 -7.76
C PRO A 21 1.92 6.87 -6.80
N ILE A 22 1.27 7.76 -6.06
CA ILE A 22 0.21 7.40 -5.12
C ILE A 22 -1.11 7.50 -5.88
N TYR A 23 -1.93 6.46 -5.82
CA TYR A 23 -3.24 6.49 -6.45
C TYR A 23 -4.07 7.66 -5.88
N PRO A 24 -4.64 8.57 -6.71
CA PRO A 24 -5.21 9.83 -6.24
C PRO A 24 -6.33 9.70 -5.20
N ASN A 25 -7.12 8.63 -5.25
CA ASN A 25 -8.22 8.38 -4.32
C ASN A 25 -7.82 7.40 -3.20
N ALA A 26 -6.52 7.16 -2.99
CA ALA A 26 -6.02 6.38 -1.89
C ALA A 26 -5.77 7.26 -0.66
N ARG A 27 -6.13 6.76 0.51
CA ARG A 27 -5.87 7.40 1.79
C ARG A 27 -4.74 6.69 2.50
N TYR A 28 -3.76 7.44 2.97
CA TYR A 28 -2.72 6.90 3.83
C TYR A 28 -3.32 6.36 5.13
N LEU A 29 -2.92 5.14 5.51
CA LEU A 29 -3.43 4.46 6.69
C LEU A 29 -2.38 4.35 7.78
N ALA A 30 -1.19 3.86 7.42
CA ALA A 30 -0.12 3.58 8.37
C ALA A 30 1.22 3.30 7.66
N ALA A 31 2.30 3.39 8.43
CA ALA A 31 3.61 2.87 8.07
C ALA A 31 4.07 1.87 9.13
N TYR A 32 4.79 0.85 8.70
CA TYR A 32 5.33 -0.19 9.56
C TYR A 32 6.80 -0.41 9.26
N ASP A 33 7.56 -0.76 10.29
CA ASP A 33 8.94 -1.23 10.13
C ASP A 33 8.91 -2.63 9.50
N ALA A 34 9.57 -2.77 8.36
CA ALA A 34 9.70 -4.03 7.63
C ALA A 34 10.92 -4.83 8.11
N GLY A 35 11.76 -4.27 8.98
CA GLY A 35 13.08 -4.75 9.33
C GLY A 35 14.19 -4.16 8.44
N ARG A 36 15.43 -4.21 8.93
CA ARG A 36 16.64 -3.74 8.22
C ARG A 36 16.60 -2.27 7.79
N GLY A 37 15.93 -1.43 8.58
CA GLY A 37 15.75 -0.01 8.28
C GLY A 37 14.82 0.26 7.08
N GLN A 38 14.16 -0.78 6.57
CA GLN A 38 13.15 -0.65 5.53
C GLN A 38 11.78 -0.47 6.19
N ARG A 39 10.94 0.39 5.61
CA ARG A 39 9.55 0.56 6.00
C ARG A 39 8.64 0.18 4.85
N TYR A 40 7.42 -0.21 5.16
CA TYR A 40 6.34 -0.29 4.19
C TYR A 40 5.16 0.58 4.60
N TYR A 41 4.43 1.06 3.61
CA TYR A 41 3.35 2.03 3.78
C TYR A 41 2.06 1.43 3.26
N LEU A 42 0.97 1.64 3.98
CA LEU A 42 -0.36 1.18 3.60
C LEU A 42 -1.23 2.35 3.18
N PHE A 43 -1.88 2.18 2.04
CA PHE A 43 -2.91 3.08 1.54
C PHE A 43 -4.20 2.31 1.28
N GLY A 44 -5.33 2.86 1.69
CA GLY A 44 -6.65 2.29 1.48
C GLY A 44 -7.40 3.02 0.38
N THR A 45 -8.12 2.28 -0.45
CA THR A 45 -9.06 2.85 -1.43
C THR A 45 -10.30 1.97 -1.59
N ASN A 46 -11.37 2.56 -2.12
CA ASN A 46 -12.60 1.85 -2.47
C ASN A 46 -12.66 1.48 -3.96
N ALA A 47 -11.62 1.80 -4.74
CA ALA A 47 -11.47 1.28 -6.08
C ALA A 47 -11.34 -0.25 -6.07
N SER A 48 -11.81 -0.89 -7.13
CA SER A 48 -11.77 -2.35 -7.24
C SER A 48 -10.33 -2.87 -7.32
N PHE A 49 -10.15 -4.14 -6.97
CA PHE A 49 -8.86 -4.80 -7.08
C PHE A 49 -8.31 -4.73 -8.51
N ASP A 50 -9.14 -5.05 -9.51
CA ASP A 50 -8.74 -5.08 -10.92
C ASP A 50 -8.41 -3.68 -11.45
N ASP A 51 -9.15 -2.65 -11.03
CA ASP A 51 -8.80 -1.26 -11.37
C ASP A 51 -7.43 -0.87 -10.83
N MET A 52 -7.08 -1.31 -9.62
CA MET A 52 -5.77 -1.03 -9.02
C MET A 52 -4.64 -1.78 -9.71
N VAL A 53 -4.87 -3.04 -10.11
CA VAL A 53 -3.90 -3.80 -10.92
C VAL A 53 -3.70 -3.13 -12.28
N ASN A 54 -4.78 -2.73 -12.95
CA ASN A 54 -4.69 -2.04 -14.24
C ASN A 54 -3.98 -0.69 -14.14
N TYR A 55 -4.32 0.10 -13.12
CA TYR A 55 -3.72 1.41 -12.88
C TYR A 55 -2.20 1.28 -12.64
N TYR A 56 -1.79 0.46 -11.67
CA TYR A 56 -0.37 0.31 -11.36
C TYR A 56 0.39 -0.38 -12.49
N GLY A 57 -0.24 -1.32 -13.22
CA GLY A 57 0.40 -1.93 -14.38
C GLY A 57 0.69 -0.94 -15.50
N ALA A 58 -0.25 -0.01 -15.76
CA ALA A 58 -0.05 1.05 -16.74
C ALA A 58 1.04 2.04 -16.32
N VAL A 59 1.00 2.47 -15.05
CA VAL A 59 1.88 3.54 -14.55
C VAL A 59 3.30 3.05 -14.28
N LEU A 60 3.46 1.85 -13.73
CA LEU A 60 4.77 1.21 -13.53
C LEU A 60 5.33 0.61 -14.82
N ARG A 61 4.50 0.51 -15.88
CA ARG A 61 4.83 -0.14 -17.15
C ARG A 61 5.30 -1.58 -16.95
N GLU A 62 4.66 -2.26 -15.99
CA GLU A 62 4.99 -3.61 -15.55
C GLU A 62 3.71 -4.42 -15.44
N ARG A 63 3.74 -5.71 -15.80
CA ARG A 63 2.55 -6.56 -15.63
C ARG A 63 2.35 -6.99 -14.18
N GLY A 64 3.43 -7.12 -13.41
CA GLY A 64 3.44 -7.72 -12.09
C GLY A 64 2.95 -9.18 -12.11
N ASP A 65 2.80 -9.75 -10.92
CA ASP A 65 2.43 -11.13 -10.71
C ASP A 65 1.27 -11.26 -9.74
N ARG A 66 0.33 -12.15 -10.08
CA ARG A 66 -0.69 -12.64 -9.15
C ARG A 66 0.00 -13.60 -8.18
N VAL A 67 0.19 -13.17 -6.94
CA VAL A 67 0.90 -13.97 -5.93
C VAL A 67 -0.03 -14.81 -5.06
N PHE A 68 -1.32 -14.46 -4.98
CA PHE A 68 -2.38 -15.26 -4.35
C PHE A 68 -3.71 -15.07 -5.07
N ASP A 69 -4.48 -16.14 -5.24
CA ASP A 69 -5.79 -16.10 -5.90
C ASP A 69 -6.96 -15.88 -4.94
N SER A 70 -6.82 -16.24 -3.66
CA SER A 70 -7.92 -16.20 -2.67
C SER A 70 -7.42 -15.99 -1.23
N PRO A 71 -7.53 -14.77 -0.66
CA PRO A 71 -7.97 -13.55 -1.32
C PRO A 71 -6.99 -13.09 -2.42
N PRO A 72 -7.48 -12.43 -3.47
CA PRO A 72 -6.63 -11.95 -4.56
C PRO A 72 -5.53 -10.98 -4.08
N VAL A 73 -4.27 -11.27 -4.43
CA VAL A 73 -3.11 -10.41 -4.21
C VAL A 73 -2.27 -10.31 -5.49
N HIS A 74 -1.92 -9.10 -5.90
CA HIS A 74 -1.03 -8.83 -7.03
C HIS A 74 0.17 -8.03 -6.55
N MET A 75 1.35 -8.31 -7.10
CA MET A 75 2.59 -7.64 -6.72
C MET A 75 3.34 -7.16 -7.96
N PHE A 76 3.80 -5.92 -7.93
CA PHE A 76 4.74 -5.33 -8.88
C PHE A 76 6.08 -5.15 -8.19
N GLU A 77 7.17 -5.62 -8.79
CA GLU A 77 8.53 -5.52 -8.23
C GLU A 77 9.26 -4.32 -8.84
N LEU A 78 9.51 -3.29 -8.03
CA LEU A 78 10.02 -2.01 -8.52
C LEU A 78 11.53 -2.02 -8.81
N GLY A 79 12.26 -3.03 -8.30
CA GLY A 79 13.71 -3.06 -8.43
C GLY A 79 14.38 -4.26 -7.77
N ARG A 80 15.72 -4.28 -7.83
CA ARG A 80 16.51 -5.41 -7.34
C ARG A 80 16.40 -5.60 -5.83
N PHE A 81 16.02 -6.79 -5.41
CA PHE A 81 16.06 -7.20 -4.02
C PHE A 81 17.49 -7.53 -3.56
N ARG A 82 17.95 -6.89 -2.49
CA ARG A 82 19.25 -7.18 -1.84
C ARG A 82 19.03 -7.91 -0.54
N LYS A 83 19.14 -9.24 -0.57
CA LYS A 83 18.86 -10.13 0.57
C LYS A 83 19.78 -9.92 1.77
N GLU A 84 20.88 -9.18 1.67
CA GLU A 84 21.68 -8.81 2.84
C GLU A 84 21.17 -7.54 3.54
N THR A 85 20.60 -6.59 2.80
CA THR A 85 20.30 -5.24 3.30
C THR A 85 18.82 -4.88 3.33
N MET A 86 17.95 -5.66 2.69
CA MET A 86 16.51 -5.41 2.59
C MET A 86 15.73 -6.59 3.20
N ALA A 87 14.61 -6.31 3.86
CA ALA A 87 13.73 -7.35 4.36
C ALA A 87 12.75 -7.82 3.27
N PHE A 88 12.31 -6.91 2.41
CA PHE A 88 11.42 -7.16 1.29
C PHE A 88 11.94 -6.50 0.01
N PRO A 89 11.60 -7.05 -1.18
CA PRO A 89 11.83 -6.35 -2.44
C PRO A 89 11.07 -5.01 -2.45
N PRO A 90 11.65 -3.93 -3.01
CA PRO A 90 10.88 -2.75 -3.38
C PRO A 90 9.72 -3.15 -4.26
N SER A 91 8.49 -2.81 -3.86
CA SER A 91 7.29 -3.38 -4.47
C SER A 91 6.05 -2.52 -4.25
N VAL A 92 5.09 -2.66 -5.16
CA VAL A 92 3.69 -2.27 -4.94
C VAL A 92 2.85 -3.54 -4.89
N THR A 93 2.20 -3.81 -3.76
CA THR A 93 1.33 -4.97 -3.57
C THR A 93 -0.11 -4.53 -3.40
N ILE A 94 -0.99 -5.02 -4.26
CA ILE A 94 -2.43 -4.79 -4.23
C ILE A 94 -3.11 -5.99 -3.57
N LYS A 95 -3.96 -5.74 -2.57
CA LYS A 95 -4.66 -6.78 -1.80
C LYS A 95 -6.15 -6.51 -1.79
N ASN A 96 -6.95 -7.51 -2.14
CA ASN A 96 -8.40 -7.45 -2.03
C ASN A 96 -8.85 -7.82 -0.61
N TYR A 97 -9.57 -6.91 0.06
CA TYR A 97 -10.05 -7.11 1.42
C TYR A 97 -11.57 -7.31 1.53
N VAL A 98 -12.31 -7.25 0.43
CA VAL A 98 -13.77 -7.54 0.39
C VAL A 98 -14.07 -8.98 -0.03
N TRP A 99 -13.04 -9.81 -0.15
CA TRP A 99 -13.17 -11.20 -0.53
C TRP A 99 -14.01 -12.00 0.49
N SER A 100 -14.82 -12.94 -0.02
CA SER A 100 -15.72 -13.80 0.78
C SER A 100 -16.73 -13.05 1.68
N GLY A 101 -17.17 -11.85 1.28
CA GLY A 101 -18.19 -11.09 2.00
C GLY A 101 -17.64 -10.26 3.17
N ALA A 102 -16.31 -10.15 3.29
CA ALA A 102 -15.69 -9.24 4.25
C ALA A 102 -16.06 -7.78 3.93
N ALA A 103 -16.22 -6.97 4.97
CA ALA A 103 -16.54 -5.54 4.81
C ALA A 103 -15.39 -4.71 4.21
N GLY A 104 -14.16 -5.26 4.19
CA GLY A 104 -12.94 -4.56 3.79
C GLY A 104 -11.94 -4.42 4.93
N TYR A 105 -10.86 -3.70 4.67
CA TYR A 105 -9.86 -3.33 5.67
C TYR A 105 -10.39 -2.18 6.52
N ALA A 106 -10.48 -2.35 7.83
CA ALA A 106 -11.00 -1.33 8.74
C ALA A 106 -10.17 -0.04 8.67
N ASN A 107 -10.86 1.10 8.60
CA ASN A 107 -10.22 2.40 8.69
C ASN A 107 -9.64 2.58 10.11
N PRO A 108 -8.32 2.84 10.25
CA PRO A 108 -7.69 3.00 11.56
C PRO A 108 -8.16 4.26 12.29
N ALA A 109 -8.79 5.23 11.59
CA ALA A 109 -9.38 6.40 12.20
C ALA A 109 -10.84 6.12 12.63
N PRO A 110 -11.14 6.05 13.95
CA PRO A 110 -12.48 5.70 14.42
C PRO A 110 -13.53 6.75 14.01
N GLY A 111 -14.65 6.30 13.46
CA GLY A 111 -15.78 7.16 13.08
C GLY A 111 -15.61 7.91 11.74
N GLU A 112 -14.45 7.80 11.09
CA GLU A 112 -14.20 8.38 9.77
C GLU A 112 -14.85 7.55 8.65
N GLN A 113 -15.27 8.24 7.58
CA GLN A 113 -15.74 7.60 6.36
C GLN A 113 -14.65 7.60 5.28
N PRO A 114 -14.47 6.49 4.53
CA PRO A 114 -15.21 5.23 4.67
C PRO A 114 -14.75 4.47 5.92
N SER A 115 -15.64 3.68 6.52
CA SER A 115 -15.31 2.84 7.69
C SER A 115 -14.39 1.67 7.30
N HIS A 116 -14.42 1.26 6.03
CA HIS A 116 -13.62 0.18 5.48
C HIS A 116 -13.15 0.52 4.06
N TYR A 117 -11.97 0.03 3.70
CA TYR A 117 -11.40 0.12 2.36
C TYR A 117 -11.49 -1.23 1.66
N ALA A 118 -11.93 -1.23 0.40
CA ALA A 118 -12.09 -2.45 -0.37
C ALA A 118 -10.73 -3.05 -0.78
N THR A 119 -9.79 -2.17 -1.10
CA THR A 119 -8.47 -2.52 -1.61
C THR A 119 -7.39 -1.82 -0.80
N ILE A 120 -6.32 -2.56 -0.48
CA ILE A 120 -5.13 -2.01 0.17
C ILE A 120 -3.97 -2.05 -0.81
N ILE A 121 -3.28 -0.92 -0.91
CA ILE A 121 -2.04 -0.72 -1.64
C ILE A 121 -0.93 -0.70 -0.58
N GLN A 122 -0.08 -1.72 -0.59
CA GLN A 122 1.13 -1.78 0.24
C GLN A 122 2.31 -1.39 -0.63
N VAL A 123 3.07 -0.38 -0.19
CA VAL A 123 4.25 0.12 -0.90
C VAL A 123 5.48 -0.12 -0.07
N VAL A 124 6.43 -0.87 -0.61
CA VAL A 124 7.81 -0.96 -0.12
C VAL A 124 8.65 -0.04 -1.02
N PRO A 125 9.18 1.09 -0.52
CA PRO A 125 9.86 2.05 -1.37
C PRO A 125 11.09 1.48 -2.07
N LEU A 126 11.40 2.05 -3.23
CA LEU A 126 12.76 2.04 -3.74
C LEU A 126 13.62 2.84 -2.77
N LEU A 127 14.48 2.16 -2.01
CA LEU A 127 15.50 2.85 -1.22
C LEU A 127 16.42 3.56 -2.21
N ASN A 128 16.18 4.85 -2.47
CA ASN A 128 17.07 5.65 -3.28
C ASN A 128 18.40 5.75 -2.50
N PRO A 129 19.53 5.27 -3.04
CA PRO A 129 20.81 5.68 -2.50
C PRO A 129 20.90 7.20 -2.72
N ARG A 130 20.97 7.94 -1.62
CA ARG A 130 21.43 9.34 -1.65
C ARG A 130 22.86 9.39 -2.16
#